data_AF-A0A3C1A275-F1
#
_entry.id   AF-A0A3C1A275-F1
#
_cell.length_a   1.000
_cell.length_b   1.000
_cell.length_c   1.000
_cell.angle_alpha   90.00
_cell.angle_beta   90.00
_cell.angle_gamma   90.00
#
_symmetry.space_group_name_H-M   'P 1'
#
loop_
_entity.id
_entity.type
_entity.pdbx_description
1 polymer ?
#
loop_
_entity_poly.entity_id
_entity_poly.type
_entity_poly.pdbx_seq_one_letter_code
_entity_poly.pdbx_strand_id
1 'polypeptide(L)' 'PPPLLYVRGEILPRDEWAVAVVGTRNPSHYGKQVVDQIAGDLARNGITVISGLARGIDS' A
#
# COMPACT_ATOMS: atom_id res chain seq x y z
N PRO A 1 16.83 -14.45 1.39
CA PRO A 1 15.56 -14.15 0.67
C PRO A 1 14.53 -15.24 1.02
N PRO A 2 13.22 -14.95 0.97
CA PRO A 2 12.21 -15.99 1.15
C PRO A 2 12.39 -17.07 0.06
N PRO A 3 12.48 -18.37 0.41
CA PRO A 3 12.72 -19.43 -0.56
C PRO A 3 11.49 -19.72 -1.45
N LEU A 4 10.29 -19.32 -1.01
CA LEU A 4 9.03 -19.48 -1.73
C LEU A 4 8.04 -18.38 -1.32
N LEU A 5 7.28 -17.87 -2.29
CA LEU A 5 6.17 -16.93 -2.09
C LEU A 5 4.93 -17.47 -2.79
N TYR A 6 3.79 -17.44 -2.09
CA TYR A 6 2.48 -17.76 -2.66
C TYR A 6 1.80 -16.46 -3.08
N VAL A 7 1.20 -16.46 -4.28
CA VAL A 7 0.53 -15.29 -4.84
C VAL A 7 -0.93 -15.63 -5.12
N ARG A 8 -1.83 -14.72 -4.76
CA ARG A 8 -3.22 -14.73 -5.19
C ARG A 8 -3.50 -13.43 -5.92
N GLY A 9 -3.94 -13.51 -7.17
CA GLY A 9 -4.06 -12.37 -8.07
C GLY A 9 -2.93 -12.33 -9.09
N GLU A 10 -2.67 -11.15 -9.64
CA GLU A 10 -1.67 -10.93 -10.68
C GLU A 10 -0.63 -9.92 -10.20
N ILE A 11 0.64 -10.17 -10.57
CA ILE A 11 1.72 -9.19 -10.47
C ILE A 11 1.98 -8.71 -11.88
N LEU A 12 1.84 -7.42 -12.10
CA LEU A 12 1.93 -6.79 -13.41
C LEU A 12 3.28 -6.06 -13.55
N PRO A 13 3.78 -5.82 -14.77
CA PRO A 13 5.03 -5.09 -14.97
C PRO A 13 5.04 -3.69 -14.33
N ARG A 14 3.88 -3.03 -14.25
CA ARG A 14 3.75 -1.72 -13.57
C ARG A 14 4.02 -1.78 -12.06
N ASP A 15 3.92 -2.96 -11.45
CA ASP A 15 4.13 -3.13 -10.01
C ASP A 15 5.60 -3.06 -9.62
N GLU A 16 6.51 -3.00 -10.61
CA GLU A 16 7.92 -2.65 -10.42
C GLU A 16 8.08 -1.23 -9.84
N TRP A 17 7.18 -0.31 -10.20
CA TRP A 17 7.09 1.02 -9.61
C TRP A 17 6.12 0.99 -8.44
N ALA A 18 6.65 0.76 -7.25
CA ALA A 18 5.84 0.63 -6.05
C ALA A 18 6.37 1.45 -4.87
N VAL A 19 5.45 1.85 -3.99
CA VAL A 19 5.72 2.53 -2.72
C VAL A 19 5.06 1.76 -1.59
N ALA A 20 5.83 1.47 -0.54
CA ALA A 20 5.30 0.88 0.68
C ALA A 20 4.64 1.97 1.55
N VAL A 21 3.37 1.76 1.93
CA VAL A 21 2.66 2.59 2.90
C VAL A 21 2.49 1.78 4.18
N VAL A 22 3.12 2.26 5.25
CA VAL A 22 3.10 1.64 6.59
C VAL A 22 2.78 2.70 7.63
N GLY A 23 2.11 2.30 8.71
CA GLY A 23 1.83 3.23 9.80
C GLY A 23 1.17 2.60 11.01
N THR A 24 0.66 3.45 11.90
CA THR A 24 0.04 3.04 13.17
C THR A 24 -1.26 2.27 12.97
N ARG A 25 -1.55 1.33 13.88
CA ARG A 25 -2.83 0.63 13.96
C ARG A 25 -3.98 1.49 14.52
N ASN A 26 -3.66 2.66 15.06
CA ASN A 26 -4.63 3.62 15.59
C ASN A 26 -4.31 5.03 15.08
N PRO A 27 -4.58 5.32 13.79
CA PRO A 27 -4.30 6.64 13.23
C PRO A 27 -5.34 7.67 13.69
N SER A 28 -4.92 8.93 13.74
CA SER A 28 -5.84 10.06 13.85
C SER A 28 -6.69 10.19 12.59
N HIS A 29 -7.80 10.93 12.67
CA HIS A 29 -8.61 11.26 11.48
C HIS A 29 -7.79 11.94 10.39
N TYR A 30 -6.93 12.88 10.77
CA TYR A 30 -6.02 13.54 9.84
C TYR A 30 -5.07 12.54 9.16
N GLY A 31 -4.48 11.61 9.93
CA GLY A 31 -3.59 10.60 9.38
C GLY A 31 -4.27 9.72 8.33
N LYS A 32 -5.54 9.36 8.54
CA LYS A 32 -6.34 8.63 7.53
C LYS A 32 -6.54 9.46 6.26
N GLN A 33 -7.00 10.72 6.40
CA GLN A 33 -7.23 11.60 5.26
C GLN A 33 -5.97 11.81 4.41
N VAL A 34 -4.83 12.00 5.06
CA VAL A 34 -3.54 12.17 4.37
C VAL A 34 -3.16 10.91 3.61
N VAL A 35 -3.33 9.73 4.22
CA VAL A 35 -3.01 8.47 3.54
C VAL A 35 -3.95 8.19 2.39
N ASP A 36 -5.26 8.43 2.54
CA ASP A 36 -6.25 8.29 1.46
C ASP A 36 -5.88 9.17 0.26
N GLN A 37 -5.46 10.41 0.53
CA GLN A 37 -5.05 11.35 -0.51
C GLN A 37 -3.77 10.87 -1.21
N ILE A 38 -2.71 10.59 -0.46
CA ILE A 38 -1.41 10.23 -1.00
C ILE A 38 -1.47 8.89 -1.75
N ALA A 39 -2.06 7.85 -1.13
CA ALA A 39 -2.18 6.54 -1.76
C ALA A 39 -3.07 6.62 -3.02
N GLY A 40 -4.15 7.39 -2.96
CA GLY A 40 -5.00 7.63 -4.12
C GLY A 40 -4.29 8.35 -5.27
N ASP A 41 -3.50 9.37 -4.97
CA ASP A 41 -2.72 10.11 -5.97
C ASP A 41 -1.64 9.23 -6.60
N LEU A 42 -0.92 8.44 -5.79
CA LEU A 42 0.08 7.48 -6.30
C LEU A 42 -0.55 6.45 -7.23
N ALA A 43 -1.64 5.81 -6.81
CA ALA A 43 -2.34 4.82 -7.61
C ALA A 43 -2.88 5.40 -8.92
N ARG A 44 -3.44 6.61 -8.90
CA ARG A 44 -3.90 7.32 -10.11
C ARG A 44 -2.77 7.59 -11.11
N ASN A 45 -1.54 7.75 -10.63
CA ASN A 45 -0.35 7.96 -11.46
C ASN A 45 0.37 6.65 -11.82
N GLY A 46 -0.26 5.49 -11.59
CA GLY A 46 0.28 4.19 -11.96
C GLY A 46 1.35 3.64 -11.01
N ILE A 47 1.51 4.24 -9.82
CA ILE A 47 2.40 3.73 -8.79
C ILE A 47 1.63 2.74 -7.91
N THR A 48 2.19 1.54 -7.74
CA THR A 48 1.58 0.49 -6.94
C THR A 48 1.80 0.75 -5.46
N VAL A 49 0.72 0.77 -4.68
CA VAL A 49 0.78 0.92 -3.22
C VAL A 49 0.85 -0.47 -2.58
N ILE A 50 1.93 -0.74 -1.85
CA ILE A 50 2.14 -1.99 -1.12
C ILE A 50 1.89 -1.73 0.36
N SER A 51 1.14 -2.61 1.02
CA SER A 51 0.89 -2.53 2.46
C SER A 51 0.76 -3.91 3.11
N GLY A 52 0.68 -3.96 4.45
CA GLY A 52 0.72 -5.17 5.26
C GLY A 52 -0.65 -5.74 5.65
N LEU A 53 -1.74 -5.13 5.16
CA LEU A 53 -3.13 -5.49 5.50
C LEU A 53 -3.45 -5.40 7.01
N ALA A 54 -2.66 -4.64 7.77
CA ALA A 54 -2.98 -4.38 9.16
C ALA A 54 -4.23 -3.49 9.28
N ARG A 55 -4.91 -3.53 10.43
CA ARG A 55 -5.89 -2.47 10.75
C ARG A 55 -5.14 -1.16 10.95
N GLY A 56 -5.63 -0.04 10.42
CA GLY A 56 -5.08 1.29 10.66
C GLY A 56 -4.69 1.99 9.38
N ILE A 57 -3.43 2.39 9.24
CA ILE A 57 -2.93 3.03 8.02
C ILE A 57 -2.94 2.10 6.79
N ASP A 58 -2.81 0.80 7.00
CA ASP A 58 -2.82 -0.21 5.93
C ASP A 58 -4.25 -0.49 5.37
N SER A 59 -5.31 0.06 5.98
CA SER A 59 -6.72 -0.27 5.72
C SER A 59 -7.65 0.93 5.58
#